data_AF-A0AAW3V461-F1
#
_entry.id   AF-A0AAW3V461-F1
#
_cell.length_a   1.000
_cell.length_b   1.000
_cell.length_c   1.000
_cell.angle_alpha   90.00
_cell.angle_beta   90.00
_cell.angle_gamma   90.00
#
_symmetry.space_group_name_H-M   'P 1'
#
loop_
_entity.id
_entity.type
_entity.pdbx_description
1 polymer ?
#
loop_
_entity_poly.entity_id
_entity_poly.type
_entity_poly.pdbx_seq_one_letter_code
_entity_poly.pdbx_strand_id
1 'polypeptide(L)'
;MHAIRCYVAEKLVPRAGKTDGGHGLFDRDAMERLAIIRAARDAGLPLESIRPLLHALNRGEPAAVAASIAEVDHTLQRCQQQLAALSVLLQHLRDAGPPVGGRTRESLAPRSRSAVA
;
A
#
# COMPACT_ATOMS: atom_id res chain seq x y z
N MET A 1 -10.88 16.82 9.77
CA MET A 1 -11.68 18.02 9.42
C MET A 1 -11.86 18.04 7.89
N HIS A 2 -13.10 17.91 7.40
CA HIS A 2 -13.64 18.07 6.03
C HIS A 2 -12.97 17.44 4.78
N ALA A 3 -12.67 16.14 4.77
CA ALA A 3 -12.21 15.44 3.55
C ALA A 3 -13.21 15.53 2.37
N ILE A 4 -14.52 15.57 2.67
CA ILE A 4 -15.58 15.64 1.65
C ILE A 4 -15.49 16.93 0.82
N ARG A 5 -15.10 18.07 1.42
CA ARG A 5 -14.96 19.34 0.67
C ARG A 5 -13.86 19.24 -0.39
N CYS A 6 -12.74 18.58 -0.08
CA CYS A 6 -11.65 18.38 -1.04
C CYS A 6 -12.09 17.48 -2.20
N TYR A 7 -12.80 16.38 -1.94
CA TYR A 7 -13.27 15.48 -3.00
C TYR A 7 -14.29 16.13 -3.94
N VAL A 8 -15.14 17.01 -3.41
CA VAL A 8 -16.06 17.81 -4.23
C VAL A 8 -15.30 18.83 -5.07
N ALA A 9 -14.30 19.50 -4.50
CA ALA A 9 -13.46 20.48 -5.23
C ALA A 9 -12.66 19.82 -6.37
N GLU A 10 -12.17 18.60 -6.14
CA GLU A 10 -11.46 17.79 -7.13
C GLU A 10 -12.39 17.07 -8.13
N LYS A 11 -13.70 17.30 -8.07
CA LYS A 11 -14.71 16.65 -8.92
C LYS A 11 -14.69 15.12 -8.87
N LEU A 12 -14.26 14.55 -7.74
CA LEU A 12 -14.28 13.10 -7.51
C LEU A 12 -15.67 12.61 -7.12
N VAL A 13 -16.41 13.44 -6.38
CA VAL A 13 -17.80 13.17 -5.98
C VAL A 13 -18.65 14.35 -6.43
N PRO A 14 -19.33 14.27 -7.59
CA PRO A 14 -20.19 15.34 -8.06
C PRO A 14 -21.36 15.52 -7.09
N ARG A 15 -21.80 16.77 -6.95
CA ARG A 15 -23.04 17.07 -6.22
C ARG A 15 -24.22 16.92 -7.17
N ALA A 16 -25.25 16.21 -6.74
CA ALA A 16 -26.51 16.09 -7.47
C ALA A 16 -27.28 17.43 -7.49
N GLY A 17 -27.03 18.30 -6.51
CA GLY A 17 -27.64 19.62 -6.45
C GLY A 17 -27.31 20.37 -5.16
N LYS A 18 -28.09 21.42 -4.89
CA LYS A 18 -28.11 22.10 -3.60
C LYS A 18 -29.55 22.13 -3.08
N THR A 19 -29.75 21.97 -1.78
CA THR A 19 -31.03 22.27 -1.14
C THR A 19 -31.26 23.78 -1.09
N ASP A 20 -32.50 24.21 -0.89
CA ASP A 20 -32.86 25.63 -0.71
C ASP A 20 -32.08 26.29 0.45
N GLY A 21 -31.69 25.49 1.45
CA GLY A 21 -30.83 25.91 2.55
C GLY A 21 -29.32 25.88 2.26
N GLY A 22 -28.88 25.74 1.00
CA GLY A 22 -27.48 25.79 0.60
C GLY A 22 -26.63 24.53 0.88
N HIS A 23 -27.25 23.43 1.32
CA HIS A 23 -26.54 22.17 1.59
C HIS A 23 -26.39 21.37 0.28
N GLY A 24 -25.25 20.71 0.07
CA GLY A 24 -25.04 19.87 -1.11
C GLY A 24 -25.87 18.59 -1.03
N LEU A 25 -26.68 18.32 -2.06
CA LEU A 25 -27.36 17.04 -2.22
C LEU A 25 -26.39 16.06 -2.87
N PHE A 26 -26.27 14.88 -2.25
CA PHE A 26 -25.53 13.75 -2.77
C PHE A 26 -26.53 12.65 -3.07
N ASP A 27 -26.49 12.14 -4.30
CA ASP A 27 -27.30 11.00 -4.73
C ASP A 27 -26.66 9.68 -4.28
N ARG A 28 -27.33 8.57 -4.60
CA ARG A 28 -26.83 7.22 -4.31
C ARG A 28 -25.44 7.01 -4.90
N ASP A 29 -25.23 7.44 -6.13
CA ASP A 29 -23.97 7.26 -6.83
C ASP A 29 -22.83 8.04 -6.15
N ALA A 30 -23.10 9.23 -5.59
CA ALA A 30 -22.12 9.97 -4.80
C ALA A 30 -21.76 9.23 -3.50
N MET A 31 -22.72 8.56 -2.86
CA MET A 31 -22.47 7.72 -1.69
C MET A 31 -21.62 6.49 -2.02
N GLU A 32 -21.86 5.84 -3.15
CA GLU A 32 -21.03 4.72 -3.63
C GLU A 32 -19.58 5.15 -3.88
N ARG A 33 -19.38 6.33 -4.49
CA ARG A 33 -18.04 6.88 -4.70
C ARG A 33 -17.32 7.19 -3.38
N LEU A 34 -18.03 7.74 -2.40
CA LEU A 34 -17.48 7.95 -1.06
C LEU A 34 -17.09 6.63 -0.39
N ALA A 35 -17.88 5.58 -0.57
CA ALA A 35 -17.56 4.24 -0.06
C ALA A 35 -16.27 3.70 -0.69
N ILE A 36 -16.08 3.86 -2.00
CA ILE A 36 -14.83 3.49 -2.71
C ILE A 36 -13.63 4.27 -2.16
N ILE A 37 -13.76 5.59 -2.03
CA ILE A 37 -12.69 6.45 -1.49
C ILE A 37 -12.31 6.03 -0.07
N ARG A 38 -13.30 5.71 0.77
CA ARG A 38 -13.08 5.24 2.13
C ARG A 38 -12.37 3.88 2.13
N ALA A 39 -12.85 2.93 1.34
CA ALA A 39 -12.24 1.60 1.23
C ALA A 39 -10.77 1.67 0.77
N ALA A 40 -10.46 2.51 -0.22
CA ALA A 40 -9.09 2.70 -0.69
C ALA A 40 -8.18 3.29 0.39
N ARG A 41 -8.67 4.28 1.14
CA ARG A 41 -7.92 4.85 2.28
C ARG A 41 -7.68 3.85 3.39
N ASP A 42 -8.69 3.08 3.75
CA ASP A 42 -8.59 2.04 4.78
C ASP A 42 -7.61 0.93 4.36
N ALA A 43 -7.51 0.65 3.04
CA ALA A 43 -6.51 -0.25 2.46
C ALA A 43 -5.11 0.37 2.29
N GLY A 44 -4.92 1.66 2.60
CA GLY A 44 -3.64 2.36 2.41
C GLY A 44 -3.29 2.67 0.94
N LEU A 45 -4.24 2.52 0.02
CA LEU A 45 -4.04 2.83 -1.39
C LEU A 45 -4.11 4.35 -1.60
N PRO A 46 -3.16 4.95 -2.34
CA PRO A 46 -3.17 6.40 -2.54
C PRO A 46 -4.35 6.80 -3.45
N LEU A 47 -4.92 7.97 -3.17
CA LEU A 47 -6.10 8.47 -3.87
C LEU A 47 -5.87 8.61 -5.38
N GLU A 48 -4.63 8.89 -5.79
CA GLU A 48 -4.23 8.99 -7.19
C GLU A 48 -4.43 7.70 -7.98
N SER A 49 -4.31 6.53 -7.35
CA SER A 49 -4.56 5.24 -8.01
C SER A 49 -6.04 5.00 -8.34
N ILE A 50 -6.95 5.56 -7.55
CA ILE A 50 -8.40 5.40 -7.75
C ILE A 50 -9.04 6.62 -8.43
N ARG A 51 -8.30 7.72 -8.61
CA ARG A 51 -8.80 8.93 -9.27
C ARG A 51 -9.27 8.67 -10.71
N PRO A 52 -8.55 7.89 -11.57
CA PRO A 52 -9.03 7.55 -12.90
C PRO A 52 -10.37 6.81 -12.88
N LEU A 53 -10.50 5.82 -11.97
CA LEU A 53 -11.74 5.06 -11.75
C LEU A 53 -12.91 5.99 -11.39
N LEU A 54 -12.71 6.89 -10.42
CA LEU A 54 -13.76 7.83 -9.99
C LEU A 54 -14.19 8.77 -11.13
N HIS A 55 -13.24 9.25 -11.93
CA HIS A 55 -13.57 10.06 -13.10
C HIS A 55 -14.31 9.28 -14.19
N ALA A 56 -13.93 8.02 -14.44
CA ALA A 56 -14.63 7.16 -15.40
C ALA A 56 -16.08 6.86 -14.94
N LEU A 57 -16.28 6.61 -13.64
CA LEU A 57 -17.60 6.47 -13.03
C LEU A 57 -18.43 7.76 -13.10
N ASN A 58 -17.79 8.93 -13.05
CA ASN A 58 -18.48 10.22 -13.19
C ASN A 58 -18.91 10.48 -14.64
N ARG A 59 -18.16 9.98 -15.63
CA ARG A 59 -18.49 10.11 -17.06
C ARG A 59 -19.41 9.01 -17.57
N GLY A 60 -19.63 7.95 -16.80
CA GLY A 60 -20.43 6.78 -17.23
C GLY A 60 -19.73 5.98 -18.33
N GLU A 61 -18.40 5.88 -18.29
CA GLU A 61 -17.59 5.21 -19.33
C GLU A 61 -17.20 3.79 -18.89
N PRO A 62 -17.97 2.74 -19.22
CA PRO A 62 -17.75 1.40 -18.69
C PRO A 62 -16.39 0.80 -19.08
N ALA A 63 -15.90 1.10 -20.28
CA ALA A 63 -14.58 0.65 -20.74
C ALA A 63 -13.44 1.29 -19.91
N ALA A 64 -13.54 2.58 -19.59
CA ALA A 64 -12.54 3.28 -18.78
C ALA A 64 -12.59 2.83 -17.31
N VAL A 65 -13.78 2.51 -16.81
CA VAL A 65 -13.97 1.88 -15.48
C VAL A 65 -13.26 0.53 -15.44
N ALA A 66 -13.51 -0.35 -16.41
CA ALA A 66 -12.89 -1.67 -16.47
C ALA A 66 -11.36 -1.59 -16.57
N ALA A 67 -10.84 -0.68 -17.41
CA ALA A 67 -9.40 -0.43 -17.52
C ALA A 67 -8.79 0.03 -16.19
N SER A 68 -9.44 0.99 -15.50
CA SER A 68 -8.96 1.48 -14.21
C SER A 68 -8.96 0.39 -13.13
N ILE A 69 -9.97 -0.49 -13.12
CA ILE A 69 -10.02 -1.63 -12.21
C ILE A 69 -8.86 -2.60 -12.48
N ALA A 70 -8.58 -2.90 -13.75
CA ALA A 70 -7.47 -3.76 -14.13
C ALA A 70 -6.11 -3.18 -13.70
N GLU A 71 -5.91 -1.86 -13.81
CA GLU A 71 -4.69 -1.21 -13.33
C GLU A 71 -4.51 -1.30 -11.82
N VAL A 72 -5.60 -1.11 -11.05
CA VAL A 72 -5.59 -1.28 -9.59
C VAL A 72 -5.29 -2.74 -9.23
N ASP A 73 -5.92 -3.70 -9.90
CA ASP A 73 -5.67 -5.13 -9.69
C ASP A 73 -4.20 -5.49 -9.96
N HIS A 74 -3.64 -5.05 -11.08
CA HIS A 74 -2.21 -5.24 -11.38
C HIS A 74 -1.29 -4.65 -10.30
N THR A 75 -1.68 -3.53 -9.69
CA THR A 75 -0.92 -2.93 -8.59
C THR A 75 -1.00 -3.79 -7.34
N LEU A 76 -2.18 -4.30 -7.00
CA LEU A 76 -2.37 -5.23 -5.88
C LEU A 76 -1.56 -6.52 -6.07
N GLN A 77 -1.58 -7.10 -7.27
CA GLN A 77 -0.79 -8.28 -7.61
C GLN A 77 0.71 -8.03 -7.38
N ARG A 78 1.23 -6.86 -7.80
CA ARG A 78 2.63 -6.50 -7.55
C ARG A 78 2.95 -6.36 -6.07
N CYS A 79 2.08 -5.72 -5.29
CA CYS A 79 2.26 -5.64 -3.84
C CYS A 79 2.23 -7.02 -3.16
N GLN A 80 1.33 -7.91 -3.59
CA GLN A 80 1.26 -9.29 -3.08
C GLN A 80 2.56 -10.08 -3.37
N GLN A 81 3.10 -9.95 -4.59
CA GLN A 81 4.37 -10.56 -4.96
C GLN A 81 5.53 -10.03 -4.11
N GLN A 82 5.58 -8.72 -3.86
CA GLN A 82 6.58 -8.11 -3.00
C GLN A 82 6.46 -8.61 -1.55
N LEU A 83 5.24 -8.70 -1.02
CA LEU A 83 5.01 -9.25 0.32
C LEU A 83 5.46 -10.71 0.44
N ALA A 84 5.20 -11.53 -0.59
CA ALA A 84 5.67 -12.90 -0.64
C ALA A 84 7.21 -12.98 -0.61
N ALA A 85 7.90 -12.17 -1.43
CA ALA A 85 9.36 -12.12 -1.46
C ALA A 85 9.96 -11.66 -0.12
N LEU A 86 9.37 -10.63 0.51
CA LEU A 86 9.79 -10.16 1.83
C LEU A 86 9.56 -11.23 2.92
N SER A 87 8.47 -11.99 2.83
CA SER A 87 8.20 -13.09 3.76
C SER A 87 9.25 -14.19 3.67
N VAL A 88 9.66 -14.54 2.45
CA VAL A 88 10.76 -15.50 2.20
C VAL A 88 12.07 -14.97 2.78
N LEU A 89 12.40 -13.70 2.55
CA LEU A 89 13.61 -13.08 3.12
C LEU A 89 13.60 -13.12 4.65
N LEU A 90 12.47 -12.79 5.29
CA LEU A 90 12.33 -12.86 6.74
C LEU A 90 12.51 -14.28 7.27
N GLN A 91 12.03 -15.30 6.53
CA GLN A 91 12.24 -16.69 6.90
C GLN A 91 13.72 -17.07 6.83
N HIS A 92 14.42 -16.72 5.76
CA HIS A 92 15.87 -16.94 5.64
C HIS A 92 16.66 -16.29 6.78
N LEU A 93 16.33 -15.05 7.15
CA LEU A 93 16.98 -14.35 8.26
C LEU A 93 16.72 -15.02 9.61
N ARG A 94 15.54 -15.61 9.80
CA ARG A 94 15.20 -16.38 11.00
C ARG A 94 15.97 -17.70 11.06
N ASP A 95 16.09 -18.38 9.93
CA ASP A 95 16.79 -19.67 9.83
C ASP A 95 18.31 -19.52 10.00
N ALA A 96 18.89 -18.38 9.59
CA ALA A 96 20.30 -18.08 9.79
C ALA A 96 20.71 -17.99 11.27
N GLY A 97 19.74 -17.86 12.19
CA GLY A 97 19.97 -17.68 13.62
C GLY A 97 20.69 -16.35 13.95
N PRO A 98 20.65 -15.87 15.21
CA PRO A 98 21.53 -14.79 15.61
C PRO A 98 22.99 -15.24 15.39
N PRO A 99 23.91 -14.35 14.95
CA PRO A 99 25.31 -14.70 14.89
C PRO A 99 25.74 -15.11 16.31
N VAL A 100 25.94 -16.41 16.52
CA VAL A 100 26.53 -16.93 17.75
C VAL A 100 27.92 -16.31 17.80
N GLY A 101 28.06 -15.28 18.64
CA GLY A 101 29.29 -14.55 18.84
C GLY A 101 30.42 -15.55 19.04
N GLY A 102 31.40 -15.49 18.15
CA GLY A 102 32.54 -16.40 18.12
C GLY A 102 33.20 -16.46 19.50
N ARG A 103 33.09 -17.63 20.14
CA ARG A 103 34.12 -18.06 21.09
C ARG A 103 35.21 -18.77 20.32
N THR A 104 35.89 -18.05 19.44
CA THR A 104 37.28 -18.35 19.11
C THR A 104 38.13 -17.95 20.31
N ARG A 105 38.07 -18.72 21.41
CA ARG A 105 39.27 -18.93 22.22
C ARG A 105 40.06 -20.04 21.53
N GLU A 106 40.64 -19.68 20.39
CA GLU A 106 41.84 -20.31 19.89
C GLU A 106 42.96 -19.97 20.87
N SER A 107 43.01 -20.71 21.98
CA SER A 107 44.20 -20.81 22.81
C SER A 107 45.02 -21.99 22.30
N LEU A 108 45.50 -21.88 21.06
CA LEU A 108 46.54 -22.76 20.54
C LEU A 108 47.83 -21.94 20.42
N ALA A 109 48.58 -21.89 21.51
CA ALA A 109 50.00 -21.56 21.47
C ALA A 109 50.81 -22.85 21.67
N PRO A 110 51.41 -23.43 20.62
CA PRO A 110 52.60 -24.23 20.75
C PRO A 110 53.75 -23.39 20.19
N ARG A 111 54.50 -22.74 21.08
CA ARG A 111 55.78 -22.13 20.69
C ARG A 111 56.86 -22.53 21.69
N SER A 112 57.42 -23.70 21.40
CA SER A 112 58.86 -23.92 21.30
C SER A 112 59.72 -22.90 22.07
N ARG A 113 60.19 -23.29 23.25
CA ARG A 113 61.42 -22.71 23.79
C ARG A 113 62.57 -23.67 23.51
N SER A 114 63.52 -23.11 22.78
CA SER A 114 64.79 -23.65 22.33
C SER A 114 65.56 -24.42 23.41
N ALA A 115 66.33 -25.39 22.92
CA ALA A 115 67.49 -26.00 23.56
C ALA A 115 68.48 -24.95 24.11
N VAL A 116 69.28 -25.34 25.09
CA VAL A 116 70.76 -25.24 25.11
C VAL A 116 71.32 -25.84 26.42
N ALA A 117 72.28 -26.75 26.23
CA ALA A 117 73.41 -27.21 27.06
C ALA A 117 73.20 -27.59 28.54
#